data_AF-A0A7R9VIJ0-F1
#
_entry.id   AF-A0A7R9VIJ0-F1
#
_cell.length_a   1.000
_cell.length_b   1.000
_cell.length_c   1.000
_cell.angle_alpha   90.00
_cell.angle_beta   90.00
_cell.angle_gamma   90.00
#
_symmetry.space_group_name_H-M   'P 1'
#
loop_
_entity.id
_entity.type
_entity.pdbx_description
1 polymer ?
#
loop_
_entity_poly.entity_id
_entity_poly.type
_entity_poly.pdbx_seq_one_letter_code
_entity_poly.pdbx_strand_id
1 'polypeptide(L)'
;MVEGSEAYNKQLVERLHGVLRPFLLRRTKAEVEKQMPSKHEHIVRCRLSKRQRLLYDEYMAAGETREALTGGSFLGIMNVLMQLRKVCNHPDLFEGRPIISAFDMEPLAVQMPSLVVAHGVLAPPHPLSCVGLRDVGLVWSGPECETAVWEAAVVEARQVTF
;
A
#
# COMPACT_ATOMS: atom_id res chain seq x y z
N MET A 1 -48.16 -0.72 7.95
CA MET A 1 -49.17 0.22 7.43
C MET A 1 -49.33 1.36 8.43
N VAL A 2 -48.62 2.47 8.22
CA VAL A 2 -48.69 3.69 9.05
C VAL A 2 -49.35 4.78 8.22
N GLU A 3 -50.60 4.55 7.80
CA GLU A 3 -51.29 5.45 6.86
C GLU A 3 -51.97 6.63 7.58
N GLY A 4 -52.25 6.51 8.89
CA GLY A 4 -52.88 7.58 9.68
C GLY A 4 -51.97 8.77 10.01
N SER A 5 -50.64 8.60 10.01
CA SER A 5 -49.69 9.67 10.33
C SER A 5 -49.49 10.64 9.16
N GLU A 6 -49.54 10.18 7.91
CA GLU A 6 -49.22 11.01 6.74
C GLU A 6 -50.22 12.16 6.54
N ALA A 7 -51.51 11.91 6.74
CA ALA A 7 -52.55 12.94 6.60
C ALA A 7 -52.42 14.03 7.67
N TYR A 8 -52.12 13.64 8.92
CA TYR A 8 -51.84 14.56 10.01
C TYR A 8 -50.57 15.39 9.75
N ASN A 9 -49.50 14.75 9.28
CA ASN A 9 -48.24 15.42 8.96
C ASN A 9 -48.41 16.45 7.84
N LYS A 10 -49.25 16.18 6.83
CA LYS A 10 -49.57 17.14 5.75
C LYS A 10 -50.21 18.42 6.30
N GLN A 11 -51.23 18.29 7.15
CA GLN A 11 -51.89 19.45 7.77
C GLN A 11 -50.92 20.26 8.64
N LEU A 12 -50.03 19.59 9.38
CA LEU A 12 -49.01 20.27 10.19
C LEU A 12 -48.02 21.06 9.30
N VAL A 13 -47.56 20.47 8.20
CA VAL A 13 -46.65 21.11 7.25
C VAL A 13 -47.29 22.33 6.58
N GLU A 14 -48.58 22.25 6.21
CA GLU A 14 -49.32 23.38 5.64
C GLU A 14 -49.46 24.55 6.62
N ARG A 15 -49.79 24.26 7.89
CA ARG A 15 -49.84 25.29 8.95
C ARG A 15 -48.49 25.95 9.16
N LEU A 16 -47.40 25.19 9.20
CA LEU A 16 -46.03 25.71 9.30
C LEU A 16 -45.68 26.61 8.12
N HIS A 17 -46.00 26.20 6.90
CA HIS A 17 -45.80 27.04 5.72
C HIS A 17 -46.58 28.35 5.80
N GLY A 18 -47.80 28.35 6.35
CA GLY A 18 -48.61 29.57 6.56
C GLY A 18 -47.95 30.57 7.51
N VAL A 19 -47.41 30.08 8.63
CA VAL A 19 -46.75 30.92 9.64
C VAL A 19 -45.41 31.49 9.13
N LEU A 20 -44.64 30.70 8.38
CA LEU A 20 -43.28 31.07 7.96
C LEU A 20 -43.23 31.88 6.65
N ARG A 21 -44.23 31.75 5.76
CA ARG A 21 -44.27 32.42 4.44
C ARG A 21 -44.08 33.95 4.47
N PRO A 22 -44.61 34.74 5.43
CA PRO A 22 -44.38 36.19 5.45
C PRO A 22 -42.94 36.59 5.80
N PHE A 23 -42.17 35.71 6.43
CA PHE A 23 -40.80 36.00 6.88
C PHE A 23 -39.71 35.46 5.95
N LEU A 24 -40.09 34.60 4.99
CA LEU A 24 -39.15 33.92 4.09
C LEU A 24 -39.56 34.11 2.63
N LEU A 25 -38.68 34.71 1.84
CA LEU A 25 -38.83 34.71 0.38
C LEU A 25 -38.31 33.39 -0.19
N ARG A 26 -39.22 32.58 -0.74
CA ARG A 26 -38.89 31.31 -1.40
C ARG A 26 -39.46 31.30 -2.82
N ARG A 27 -38.59 31.16 -3.83
CA ARG A 27 -38.96 31.00 -5.25
C ARG A 27 -38.34 29.71 -5.79
N THR A 28 -39.00 29.06 -6.74
CA THR A 28 -38.44 27.88 -7.42
C THR A 28 -37.74 28.29 -8.71
N LYS A 29 -36.71 27.54 -9.15
CA LYS A 29 -36.02 27.83 -10.43
C LYS A 29 -36.97 27.81 -11.63
N ALA A 30 -38.05 27.04 -11.54
CA ALA A 30 -39.12 26.99 -12.54
C ALA A 30 -39.88 28.33 -12.69
N GLU A 31 -40.02 29.11 -11.62
CA GLU A 31 -40.72 30.41 -11.64
C GLU A 31 -39.85 31.56 -12.14
N VAL A 32 -38.52 31.45 -12.00
CA VAL A 32 -37.59 32.57 -12.20
C VAL A 32 -36.81 32.47 -13.52
N GLU A 33 -36.41 31.27 -13.94
CA GLU A 33 -35.43 31.11 -15.02
C GLU A 33 -35.91 30.13 -16.09
N LYS A 34 -36.67 30.65 -17.07
CA LYS A 34 -37.30 29.85 -18.14
C LYS A 34 -36.34 29.39 -19.25
N GLN A 35 -35.13 29.95 -19.28
CA GLN A 35 -34.11 29.63 -20.29
C GLN A 35 -33.17 28.50 -19.85
N MET A 36 -33.32 27.99 -18.62
CA MET A 36 -32.48 26.92 -18.11
C MET A 36 -32.86 25.56 -18.70
N PRO A 37 -31.88 24.73 -19.09
CA PRO A 37 -32.15 23.38 -19.56
C PRO A 37 -32.66 22.45 -18.44
N SER A 38 -33.33 21.36 -18.82
CA SER A 38 -33.84 20.37 -17.88
C SER A 38 -32.72 19.64 -17.14
N LYS A 39 -32.90 19.49 -15.82
CA LYS A 39 -32.00 18.68 -14.99
C LYS A 39 -32.32 17.19 -15.20
N HIS A 40 -31.35 16.43 -15.69
CA HIS A 40 -31.44 14.97 -15.80
C HIS A 40 -30.54 14.32 -14.74
N GLU A 41 -31.08 13.32 -14.04
CA GLU A 41 -30.34 12.54 -13.04
C GLU A 41 -30.12 11.12 -13.55
N HIS A 42 -28.85 10.74 -13.71
CA HIS A 42 -28.45 9.41 -14.14
C HIS A 42 -27.90 8.63 -12.95
N ILE A 43 -28.54 7.51 -12.60
CA ILE A 43 -28.08 6.63 -11.51
C ILE A 43 -27.26 5.49 -12.13
N VAL A 44 -25.94 5.61 -12.01
CA VAL A 44 -25.01 4.57 -12.47
C VAL A 44 -24.63 3.68 -11.28
N ARG A 45 -24.93 2.38 -11.39
CA ARG A 45 -24.58 1.39 -10.37
C ARG A 45 -23.19 0.83 -10.64
N CYS A 46 -22.28 0.97 -9.67
CA CYS A 46 -20.91 0.45 -9.74
C CYS A 46 -20.75 -0.79 -8.87
N ARG A 47 -19.87 -1.71 -9.27
CA ARG A 47 -19.47 -2.88 -8.47
C ARG A 47 -18.24 -2.55 -7.64
N LEU A 48 -18.11 -3.16 -6.46
CA LEU A 48 -16.92 -3.04 -5.63
C LEU A 48 -15.73 -3.79 -6.24
N SER A 49 -14.54 -3.22 -6.10
CA SER A 49 -13.28 -3.88 -6.47
C SER A 49 -12.97 -5.07 -5.55
N LYS A 50 -12.02 -5.94 -5.95
CA LYS A 50 -11.63 -7.11 -5.15
C LYS A 50 -11.07 -6.72 -3.78
N ARG A 51 -10.16 -5.73 -3.74
CA ARG A 51 -9.56 -5.22 -2.50
C ARG A 51 -10.62 -4.58 -1.59
N GLN A 52 -11.52 -3.78 -2.14
CA GLN A 52 -12.60 -3.18 -1.35
C GLN A 52 -13.51 -4.23 -0.71
N ARG A 53 -13.85 -5.31 -1.44
CA ARG A 53 -14.64 -6.41 -0.88
C ARG A 53 -13.93 -7.09 0.29
N LEU A 54 -12.64 -7.41 0.11
CA LEU A 54 -11.84 -8.01 1.18
C LEU A 54 -11.80 -7.12 2.43
N LEU A 55 -11.46 -5.83 2.28
CA LEU A 55 -11.44 -4.89 3.40
C LEU A 55 -12.83 -4.70 4.04
N TYR A 56 -13.89 -4.70 3.23
CA TYR A 56 -15.27 -4.58 3.70
C TYR A 56 -15.67 -5.80 4.54
N ASP A 57 -15.37 -7.00 4.05
CA ASP A 57 -15.70 -8.26 4.70
C ASP A 57 -14.89 -8.46 5.99
N GLU A 58 -13.59 -8.13 5.97
CA GLU A 58 -12.71 -8.14 7.15
C GLU A 58 -13.22 -7.17 8.21
N TYR A 59 -13.59 -5.95 7.83
CA TYR A 59 -14.11 -4.96 8.76
C TYR A 59 -15.46 -5.36 9.36
N MET A 60 -16.32 -6.03 8.58
CA MET A 60 -17.61 -6.59 9.06
C MET A 60 -17.45 -7.87 9.88
N ALA A 61 -16.33 -8.58 9.72
CA ALA A 61 -16.00 -9.76 10.52
C ALA A 61 -15.41 -9.41 11.89
N ALA A 62 -14.83 -8.21 12.05
CA ALA A 62 -14.26 -7.75 13.31
C ALA A 62 -15.27 -7.82 14.47
N GLY A 63 -14.83 -8.34 15.61
CA GLY A 63 -15.69 -8.50 16.80
C GLY A 63 -16.23 -7.16 17.31
N GLU A 64 -15.37 -6.15 17.38
CA GLU A 64 -15.71 -4.80 17.84
C GLU A 64 -16.82 -4.15 17.01
N THR A 65 -16.80 -4.33 15.68
CA THR A 65 -17.81 -3.75 14.80
C THR A 65 -19.16 -4.45 14.97
N ARG A 66 -19.15 -5.77 15.14
CA ARG A 66 -20.36 -6.55 15.43
C ARG A 66 -20.97 -6.16 16.77
N GLU A 67 -20.15 -6.03 17.81
CA GLU A 67 -20.59 -5.59 19.13
C GLU A 67 -21.18 -4.17 19.09
N ALA A 68 -20.55 -3.24 18.37
CA ALA A 68 -21.05 -1.88 18.19
C ALA A 68 -22.40 -1.83 17.45
N LEU A 69 -22.63 -2.76 16.51
CA LEU A 69 -23.90 -2.89 15.79
C LEU A 69 -24.99 -3.54 16.66
N THR A 70 -24.66 -4.56 17.46
CA THR A 70 -25.62 -5.24 18.35
C THR A 70 -25.96 -4.45 19.60
N GLY A 71 -25.01 -3.65 20.10
CA GLY A 71 -25.16 -2.86 21.33
C GLY A 71 -26.12 -1.67 21.20
N GLY A 72 -26.63 -1.38 20.00
CA GLY A 72 -27.68 -0.38 19.77
C GLY A 72 -27.26 1.07 20.01
N SER A 73 -25.98 1.35 20.30
CA SER A 73 -25.48 2.71 20.46
C SER A 73 -25.46 3.41 19.09
N PHE A 74 -26.28 4.45 18.95
CA PHE A 74 -26.38 5.24 17.71
C PHE A 74 -25.01 5.78 17.26
N LEU A 75 -24.17 6.21 18.19
CA LEU A 75 -22.84 6.71 17.90
C LEU A 75 -21.91 5.62 17.38
N GLY A 76 -22.01 4.41 17.95
CA GLY A 76 -21.25 3.23 17.49
C GLY A 76 -21.63 2.85 16.05
N ILE A 77 -22.92 2.76 15.77
CA ILE A 77 -23.44 2.45 14.43
C ILE A 77 -23.01 3.51 13.42
N MET A 78 -23.11 4.80 13.78
CA MET A 78 -22.68 5.89 12.91
C MET A 78 -21.20 5.77 12.55
N ASN A 79 -20.33 5.46 13.53
CA ASN A 79 -18.90 5.29 13.27
C ASN A 79 -18.63 4.14 12.29
N VAL A 80 -19.28 2.98 12.48
CA VAL A 80 -19.16 1.83 11.57
C VAL A 80 -19.57 2.20 10.15
N LEU A 81 -20.72 2.87 9.98
CA LEU A 81 -21.21 3.31 8.67
C LEU A 81 -20.28 4.32 8.01
N MET A 82 -19.65 5.20 8.80
CA MET A 82 -18.68 6.16 8.28
C MET A 82 -17.44 5.47 7.73
N GLN A 83 -16.95 4.40 8.36
CA GLN A 83 -15.81 3.63 7.83
C GLN A 83 -16.18 2.87 6.55
N LEU A 84 -17.36 2.25 6.50
CA LEU A 84 -17.85 1.59 5.28
C LEU A 84 -17.97 2.55 4.10
N ARG A 85 -18.41 3.80 4.35
CA ARG A 85 -18.44 4.86 3.33
C ARG A 85 -17.04 5.18 2.80
N LYS A 86 -16.00 5.19 3.65
CA LYS A 86 -14.61 5.41 3.21
C LYS A 86 -14.17 4.29 2.25
N VAL A 87 -14.41 3.03 2.61
CA VAL A 87 -14.04 1.86 1.78
C VAL A 87 -14.72 1.93 0.39
N CYS A 88 -16.01 2.27 0.35
CA CYS A 88 -16.75 2.40 -0.92
C CYS A 88 -16.25 3.55 -1.80
N ASN A 89 -15.85 4.68 -1.21
CA ASN A 89 -15.31 5.82 -1.96
C ASN A 89 -13.91 5.53 -2.50
N HIS A 90 -12.97 5.17 -1.61
CA HIS A 90 -11.61 4.80 -1.99
C HIS A 90 -10.92 4.00 -0.88
N PRO A 91 -10.30 2.83 -1.17
CA PRO A 91 -9.72 1.98 -0.13
C PRO A 91 -8.56 2.64 0.63
N ASP A 92 -7.83 3.56 0.00
CA ASP A 92 -6.68 4.23 0.66
C ASP A 92 -7.10 5.24 1.75
N LEU A 93 -8.38 5.64 1.80
CA LEU A 93 -8.92 6.43 2.92
C LEU A 93 -9.15 5.59 4.19
N PHE A 94 -9.19 4.27 4.03
CA PHE A 94 -9.32 3.33 5.14
C PHE A 94 -7.94 2.81 5.54
N GLU A 95 -7.22 2.21 4.60
CA GLU A 95 -5.88 1.69 4.81
C GLU A 95 -5.03 1.94 3.57
N GLY A 96 -3.94 2.70 3.74
CA GLY A 96 -2.98 2.95 2.68
C GLY A 96 -2.33 1.66 2.21
N ARG A 97 -1.99 1.57 0.92
CA ARG A 97 -1.28 0.39 0.43
C ARG A 97 0.14 0.37 0.99
N PRO A 98 0.59 -0.70 1.69
CA PRO A 98 1.96 -0.79 2.16
C PRO A 98 2.92 -0.87 0.98
N ILE A 99 4.09 -0.25 1.14
CA ILE A 99 5.19 -0.37 0.18
C ILE A 99 5.81 -1.76 0.38
N ILE A 100 5.87 -2.54 -0.69
CA ILE A 100 6.50 -3.86 -0.66
C ILE A 100 8.00 -3.66 -0.92
N SER A 101 8.80 -3.75 0.14
CA SER A 101 10.26 -3.82 0.06
C SER A 101 10.73 -5.20 0.48
N ALA A 102 11.94 -5.60 0.07
CA ALA A 102 12.56 -6.79 0.62
C ALA A 102 12.65 -6.67 2.15
N PHE A 103 12.41 -7.79 2.85
CA PHE A 103 12.53 -7.82 4.30
C PHE A 103 14.01 -7.71 4.67
N ASP A 104 14.35 -6.67 5.44
CA ASP A 104 15.70 -6.51 5.97
C ASP A 104 15.87 -7.50 7.13
N MET A 105 16.78 -8.44 6.96
CA MET A 105 17.06 -9.48 7.95
C MET A 105 18.55 -9.51 8.26
N GLU A 106 18.86 -9.70 9.53
CA GLU A 106 20.24 -9.92 9.96
C GLU A 106 20.81 -11.16 9.24
N PRO A 107 22.08 -11.13 8.78
CA PRO A 107 22.69 -12.29 8.16
C PRO A 107 22.57 -13.52 9.05
N LEU A 108 22.10 -14.62 8.45
CA LEU A 108 21.96 -15.88 9.17
C LEU A 108 23.35 -16.40 9.55
N ALA A 109 23.65 -16.46 10.85
CA ALA A 109 24.82 -17.14 11.36
C ALA A 109 24.64 -18.65 11.25
N VAL A 110 25.06 -19.24 10.13
CA VAL A 110 24.96 -20.69 9.94
C VAL A 110 26.11 -21.38 10.66
N GLN A 111 25.82 -22.05 11.76
CA GLN A 111 26.78 -22.95 12.40
C GLN A 111 26.88 -24.26 11.62
N MET A 112 28.01 -24.47 10.96
CA MET A 112 28.28 -25.70 10.23
C MET A 112 29.11 -26.66 11.10
N PRO A 113 28.76 -27.96 11.16
CA PRO A 113 29.60 -28.97 11.81
C PRO A 113 30.98 -29.03 11.16
N SER A 114 32.02 -29.17 11.98
CA SER A 114 33.42 -29.19 11.52
C SER A 114 33.70 -30.26 10.47
N LEU A 115 32.98 -31.39 10.51
CA LEU A 115 33.13 -32.49 9.54
C LEU A 115 32.70 -32.06 8.13
N VAL A 116 31.69 -31.21 7.99
CA VAL A 116 31.21 -30.70 6.69
C VAL A 116 32.19 -29.67 6.11
N VAL A 117 32.81 -28.87 6.98
CA VAL A 117 33.87 -27.91 6.60
C VAL A 117 35.16 -28.67 6.22
N ALA A 118 35.52 -29.70 7.00
CA ALA A 118 36.76 -30.45 6.82
C ALA A 118 36.73 -31.40 5.60
N HIS A 119 35.58 -32.00 5.30
CA HIS A 119 35.44 -32.91 4.16
C HIS A 119 34.98 -32.24 2.86
N GLY A 120 34.89 -30.90 2.84
CA GLY A 120 34.75 -30.14 1.58
C GLY A 120 33.59 -30.61 0.71
N VAL A 121 32.39 -30.81 1.26
CA VAL A 121 31.23 -31.24 0.46
C VAL A 121 30.84 -30.19 -0.61
N LEU A 122 31.29 -28.95 -0.46
CA LEU A 122 31.18 -27.87 -1.47
C LEU A 122 32.31 -27.88 -2.53
N ALA A 123 33.40 -28.61 -2.29
CA ALA A 123 34.53 -28.79 -3.21
C ALA A 123 35.06 -30.22 -3.03
N PRO A 124 34.52 -31.23 -3.73
CA PRO A 124 34.95 -32.63 -3.56
C PRO A 124 36.46 -32.70 -3.75
N PRO A 125 37.25 -33.41 -2.93
CA PRO A 125 38.70 -33.42 -3.07
C PRO A 125 39.06 -33.96 -4.45
N HIS A 126 39.39 -33.05 -5.38
CA HIS A 126 39.95 -33.41 -6.67
C HIS A 126 41.37 -33.90 -6.39
N PRO A 127 41.86 -34.97 -7.04
CA PRO A 127 43.21 -35.50 -6.83
C PRO A 127 44.34 -34.50 -7.18
N LEU A 128 43.99 -33.31 -7.69
CA LEU A 128 44.89 -32.21 -8.03
C LEU A 128 44.86 -31.05 -7.02
N SER A 129 44.13 -31.16 -5.90
CA SER A 129 44.06 -30.10 -4.87
C SER A 129 45.37 -29.90 -4.10
N CYS A 130 46.29 -30.87 -4.17
CA CYS A 130 47.65 -30.77 -3.62
C CYS A 130 48.66 -30.09 -4.57
N VAL A 131 48.26 -29.74 -5.80
CA VAL A 131 49.08 -28.99 -6.73
C VAL A 131 48.48 -27.59 -6.88
N GLY A 132 49.00 -26.64 -6.09
CA GLY A 132 48.62 -25.25 -6.26
C GLY A 132 49.24 -24.69 -7.53
N LEU A 133 48.48 -23.98 -8.36
CA LEU A 133 49.04 -23.25 -9.52
C LEU A 133 50.12 -22.20 -9.11
N ARG A 134 50.22 -21.86 -7.82
CA ARG A 134 51.35 -21.12 -7.22
C ARG A 134 52.65 -21.92 -7.24
N ASP A 135 52.60 -23.22 -6.94
CA ASP A 135 53.77 -24.10 -6.93
C ASP A 135 54.29 -24.37 -8.34
N VAL A 136 53.43 -24.20 -9.36
CA VAL A 136 53.76 -24.35 -10.79
C VAL A 136 54.13 -23.00 -11.44
N GLY A 137 54.18 -21.89 -10.69
CA GLY A 137 54.56 -20.57 -11.22
C GLY A 137 53.58 -19.99 -12.25
N LEU A 138 52.32 -20.46 -12.27
CA LEU A 138 51.28 -20.03 -13.22
C LEU A 138 50.30 -19.01 -12.63
N VAL A 139 50.46 -18.66 -11.34
CA VAL A 139 49.72 -17.57 -10.70
C VAL A 139 50.72 -16.47 -10.37
N TRP A 140 50.67 -15.38 -11.13
CA TRP A 140 51.35 -14.14 -10.80
C TRP A 140 50.90 -13.68 -9.41
N SER A 141 51.81 -13.73 -8.44
CA SER A 141 51.57 -13.16 -7.12
C SER A 141 52.00 -11.70 -7.13
N GLY A 142 51.26 -10.85 -6.42
CA GLY A 142 51.41 -9.38 -6.37
C GLY A 142 52.84 -8.80 -6.48
N PRO A 143 53.90 -9.34 -5.85
CA PRO A 143 55.26 -8.80 -5.99
C PRO A 143 55.86 -8.89 -7.41
N GLU A 144 55.43 -9.82 -8.26
CA GLU A 144 55.83 -9.89 -9.68
C GLU A 144 55.10 -8.82 -10.53
N CYS A 145 53.89 -8.46 -10.12
CA CYS A 145 53.10 -7.40 -10.75
C CYS A 145 53.62 -6.01 -10.38
N GLU A 146 54.06 -5.81 -9.13
CA GLU A 146 54.68 -4.56 -8.70
C GLU A 146 56.04 -4.34 -9.37
N THR A 147 56.90 -5.36 -9.47
CA THR A 147 58.24 -5.23 -10.09
C THR A 147 58.19 -4.86 -11.57
N ALA A 148 57.23 -5.40 -12.34
CA ALA A 148 57.01 -5.00 -13.73
C ALA A 148 56.52 -3.53 -13.87
N VAL A 149 55.76 -3.02 -12.90
CA VAL A 149 55.29 -1.63 -12.86
C VAL A 149 56.43 -0.66 -12.52
N TRP A 150 57.36 -1.05 -11.64
CA TRP A 150 58.55 -0.23 -11.33
C TRP A 150 59.53 -0.14 -12.50
N GLU A 151 59.75 -1.21 -13.26
CA GLU A 151 60.61 -1.15 -14.47
C GLU A 151 59.99 -0.28 -15.57
N ALA A 152 58.67 -0.34 -15.78
CA ALA A 152 57.96 0.53 -16.73
C ALA A 152 58.05 2.02 -16.33
N ALA A 153 57.85 2.33 -15.04
CA ALA A 153 57.91 3.70 -14.53
C ALA A 153 59.34 4.29 -14.54
N VAL A 154 60.38 3.48 -14.33
CA VAL A 154 61.78 3.92 -14.40
C VAL A 154 62.24 4.19 -15.84
N VAL A 155 61.72 3.45 -16.82
CA VAL A 155 61.99 3.71 -18.25
C VAL A 155 61.27 4.98 -18.72
N GLU A 156 60.04 5.22 -18.28
CA GLU A 156 59.27 6.43 -18.63
C GLU A 156 59.87 7.70 -17.98
N ALA A 157 60.33 7.61 -16.73
CA ALA A 157 60.98 8.74 -16.03
C ALA A 157 62.35 9.11 -16.61
N ARG A 158 63.05 8.18 -17.28
CA ARG A 158 64.33 8.46 -17.97
C ARG A 158 64.17 9.09 -19.35
N GLN A 159 62.99 9.01 -19.97
CA GLN A 159 62.73 9.60 -21.30
C GLN A 159 62.23 11.05 -21.25
N VAL A 160 61.99 11.64 -20.06
CA VAL A 160 61.43 13.01 -19.91
C VAL A 160 62.45 14.05 -19.41
N THR A 161 63.73 13.68 -19.33
CA THR A 161 64.82 14.66 -19.20
C THR A 161 65.73 14.55 -20.41
N PHE A 162 65.33 15.17 -21.53
CA PHE A 162 66.10 16.07 -22.41
C PHE A 162 65.16 16.64 -23.48
#